data_AF-A0A5C8Z3D5-F1
#
_entry.id   AF-A0A5C8Z3D5-F1
#
_cell.length_a   1.000
_cell.length_b   1.000
_cell.length_c   1.000
_cell.angle_alpha   90.00
_cell.angle_beta   90.00
_cell.angle_gamma   90.00
#
_symmetry.space_group_name_H-M   'P 1'
#
loop_
_entity.id
_entity.type
_entity.pdbx_description
1 polymer ?
#
loop_
_entity_poly.entity_id
_entity_poly.type
_entity_poly.pdbx_seq_one_letter_code
_entity_poly.pdbx_strand_id
1 'polypeptide(L)'
;MTDLDARLGSALAELPLKEMEGALLAAALLRAAEPLDASGAVRRAVELAAYAHRDATRARRGPLPRDSYITHPLRGALRLHRWGVRDVDVLVAAVLHDVVEDAAPDLLDLVGLPVPADDDEGGAAQAAASALRDVVAPAFGARVAAVVEAVSNPPGPRPEDPEARRRAYRDHVLEAVRGDAAALLVKTSDLYDNAGSLHHHAGEHPEQVRRLAAKYAPLLRPVREELARVRPLPEDVLEELLTDLRGIEEGLEQLLSASSTSGPPR
;
A
#
# COMPACT_ATOMS: atom_id res chain seq x y z
N MET A 1 -19.33 -23.52 -15.77
CA MET A 1 -19.35 -22.04 -15.69
C MET A 1 -20.47 -21.52 -16.56
N THR A 2 -21.45 -20.81 -16.00
CA THR A 2 -22.56 -20.20 -16.75
C THR A 2 -22.07 -19.03 -17.60
N ASP A 3 -22.78 -18.67 -18.68
CA ASP A 3 -22.47 -17.48 -19.52
C ASP A 3 -22.34 -16.20 -18.68
N LEU A 4 -23.16 -16.07 -17.62
CA LEU A 4 -23.08 -14.97 -16.67
C LEU A 4 -21.74 -14.92 -15.91
N ASP A 5 -21.28 -16.07 -15.41
CA ASP A 5 -20.05 -16.11 -14.61
C ASP A 5 -18.84 -15.65 -15.45
N ALA A 6 -18.69 -16.20 -16.66
CA ALA A 6 -17.61 -15.82 -17.57
C ALA A 6 -17.65 -14.32 -17.93
N ARG A 7 -18.84 -13.78 -18.23
CA ARG A 7 -19.03 -12.35 -18.53
C ARG A 7 -18.68 -11.45 -17.35
N LEU A 8 -19.12 -11.80 -16.14
CA LEU A 8 -18.73 -11.07 -14.93
C LEU A 8 -17.21 -11.11 -14.71
N GLY A 9 -16.55 -12.20 -15.13
CA GLY A 9 -15.12 -12.39 -14.94
C GLY A 9 -14.30 -11.46 -15.82
N SER A 10 -14.63 -11.43 -17.10
CA SER A 10 -14.05 -10.49 -18.06
C SER A 10 -14.35 -9.05 -17.63
N ALA A 11 -15.59 -8.72 -17.25
CA ALA A 11 -15.95 -7.36 -16.82
C ALA A 11 -15.13 -6.89 -15.60
N LEU A 12 -14.97 -7.73 -14.57
CA LEU A 12 -14.18 -7.39 -13.38
C LEU A 12 -12.67 -7.33 -13.65
N ALA A 13 -12.17 -8.13 -14.60
CA ALA A 13 -10.77 -8.11 -14.99
C ALA A 13 -10.41 -6.83 -15.76
N GLU A 14 -11.32 -6.35 -16.62
CA GLU A 14 -11.10 -5.21 -17.51
C GLU A 14 -11.44 -3.85 -16.86
N LEU A 15 -12.33 -3.82 -15.86
CA LEU A 15 -12.75 -2.58 -15.19
C LEU A 15 -11.54 -1.84 -14.58
N PRO A 16 -11.30 -0.56 -14.89
CA PRO A 16 -10.16 0.18 -14.33
C PRO A 16 -10.21 0.23 -12.81
N LEU A 17 -9.07 -0.04 -12.15
CA LEU A 17 -8.99 -0.09 -10.68
C LEU A 17 -9.48 1.18 -9.98
N LYS A 18 -9.35 2.34 -10.63
CA LYS A 18 -9.79 3.64 -10.10
C LYS A 18 -11.32 3.82 -10.11
N GLU A 19 -12.04 2.98 -10.86
CA GLU A 19 -13.50 2.97 -10.97
C GLU A 19 -14.15 1.93 -10.06
N MET A 20 -13.34 1.17 -9.31
CA MET A 20 -13.82 0.11 -8.42
C MET A 20 -13.91 0.62 -6.98
N GLU A 21 -15.12 0.62 -6.43
CA GLU A 21 -15.32 0.79 -4.98
C GLU A 21 -14.98 -0.47 -4.18
N GLY A 22 -14.98 -0.37 -2.84
CA GLY A 22 -14.56 -1.45 -1.94
C GLY A 22 -15.23 -2.81 -2.17
N ALA A 23 -16.55 -2.82 -2.43
CA ALA A 23 -17.28 -4.07 -2.68
C ALA A 23 -16.83 -4.75 -3.98
N LEU A 24 -16.65 -3.98 -5.06
CA LEU A 24 -16.15 -4.48 -6.34
C LEU A 24 -14.70 -4.96 -6.23
N LEU A 25 -13.85 -4.20 -5.53
CA LEU A 25 -12.46 -4.59 -5.29
C LEU A 25 -12.38 -5.91 -4.52
N ALA A 26 -13.16 -6.07 -3.45
CA ALA A 26 -13.21 -7.30 -2.67
C ALA A 26 -13.71 -8.48 -3.51
N ALA A 27 -14.81 -8.32 -4.26
CA ALA A 27 -15.36 -9.36 -5.11
C ALA A 27 -14.37 -9.80 -6.21
N ALA A 28 -13.71 -8.84 -6.87
CA ALA A 28 -12.71 -9.15 -7.89
C ALA A 28 -11.47 -9.84 -7.31
N LEU A 29 -11.01 -9.44 -6.13
CA LEU A 29 -9.87 -10.08 -5.48
C LEU A 29 -10.19 -11.50 -4.99
N LEU A 30 -11.38 -11.73 -4.43
CA LEU A 30 -11.85 -13.06 -4.03
C LEU A 30 -11.94 -14.00 -5.24
N ARG A 31 -12.46 -13.50 -6.36
CA ARG A 31 -12.51 -14.25 -7.61
C ARG A 31 -11.12 -14.55 -8.17
N ALA A 32 -10.20 -13.58 -8.11
CA ALA A 32 -8.81 -13.77 -8.52
C ALA A 32 -8.08 -14.83 -7.65
N ALA A 33 -8.53 -15.03 -6.41
CA ALA A 33 -7.96 -16.01 -5.49
C ALA A 33 -8.47 -17.45 -5.72
N GLU A 34 -9.61 -17.64 -6.40
CA GLU A 34 -10.19 -18.96 -6.70
C GLU A 34 -9.22 -19.89 -7.46
N PRO A 35 -8.63 -19.49 -8.60
CA PRO A 35 -7.68 -20.36 -9.32
C PRO A 35 -6.37 -20.60 -8.57
N LEU A 36 -6.12 -19.86 -7.48
CA LEU A 36 -4.94 -20.02 -6.62
C LEU A 36 -5.20 -20.94 -5.42
N ASP A 37 -6.41 -21.49 -5.29
CA ASP A 37 -6.89 -22.21 -4.09
C ASP A 37 -6.71 -21.39 -2.80
N ALA A 38 -6.84 -20.06 -2.93
CA ALA A 38 -6.49 -19.10 -1.88
C ALA A 38 -7.69 -18.30 -1.34
N SER A 39 -8.90 -18.58 -1.82
CA SER A 39 -10.11 -17.83 -1.47
C SER A 39 -10.32 -17.74 0.05
N GLY A 40 -9.98 -18.79 0.80
CA GLY A 40 -10.07 -18.80 2.26
C GLY A 40 -9.13 -17.81 2.95
N ALA A 41 -7.86 -17.76 2.53
CA ALA A 41 -6.85 -16.87 3.09
C ALA A 41 -7.11 -15.41 2.70
N VAL A 42 -7.39 -15.15 1.42
CA VAL A 42 -7.71 -13.82 0.90
C VAL A 42 -8.98 -13.29 1.54
N ARG A 43 -10.04 -14.10 1.66
CA ARG A 43 -11.28 -13.68 2.35
C ARG A 43 -11.02 -13.24 3.78
N ARG A 44 -10.29 -14.03 4.58
CA ARG A 44 -9.96 -13.65 5.96
C ARG A 44 -9.15 -12.36 6.02
N ALA A 45 -8.19 -12.17 5.10
CA ALA A 45 -7.39 -10.95 5.04
C ALA A 45 -8.26 -9.71 4.73
N VAL A 46 -9.19 -9.84 3.77
CA VAL A 46 -10.15 -8.78 3.43
C VAL A 46 -11.07 -8.46 4.59
N GLU A 47 -11.64 -9.48 5.25
CA GLU A 47 -12.52 -9.31 6.42
C GLU A 47 -11.80 -8.58 7.55
N LEU A 48 -10.57 -9.00 7.86
CA LEU A 48 -9.74 -8.43 8.91
C LEU A 48 -9.32 -6.98 8.59
N ALA A 49 -8.82 -6.72 7.39
CA ALA A 49 -8.44 -5.36 6.97
C ALA A 49 -9.64 -4.41 6.93
N ALA A 50 -10.80 -4.89 6.45
CA ALA A 50 -12.02 -4.09 6.40
C ALA A 50 -12.52 -3.73 7.80
N TYR A 51 -12.44 -4.67 8.75
CA TYR A 51 -12.82 -4.41 10.13
C TYR A 51 -11.84 -3.44 10.81
N ALA A 52 -10.53 -3.67 10.67
CA ALA A 52 -9.50 -2.84 11.30
C ALA A 52 -9.56 -1.39 10.79
N HIS A 53 -9.83 -1.18 9.51
CA HIS A 53 -9.92 0.16 8.90
C HIS A 53 -11.36 0.71 8.79
N ARG A 54 -12.35 0.14 9.50
CA ARG A 54 -13.78 0.46 9.32
C ARG A 54 -14.12 1.94 9.48
N ASP A 55 -13.42 2.64 10.38
CA ASP A 55 -13.63 4.06 10.68
C ASP A 55 -12.64 4.99 9.94
N ALA A 56 -11.72 4.41 9.16
CA ALA A 56 -10.69 5.13 8.42
C ALA A 56 -11.19 5.56 7.02
N THR A 57 -10.75 6.75 6.58
CA THR A 57 -11.04 7.27 5.24
C THR A 57 -9.76 7.67 4.52
N ARG A 58 -9.78 7.60 3.19
CA ARG A 58 -8.70 8.18 2.37
C ARG A 58 -8.70 9.70 2.49
N ALA A 59 -7.51 10.29 2.34
CA ALA A 59 -7.37 11.74 2.20
C ALA A 59 -8.26 12.25 1.04
N ARG A 60 -8.87 13.44 1.20
CA ARG A 60 -9.81 14.01 0.21
C ARG A 60 -9.12 14.14 -1.16
N ARG A 61 -9.76 13.57 -2.19
CA ARG A 61 -9.32 13.59 -3.59
C ARG A 61 -10.07 14.64 -4.41
N GLY A 62 -9.78 15.90 -4.11
CA GLY A 62 -10.41 17.02 -4.78
C GLY A 62 -11.94 17.03 -4.57
N PRO A 63 -12.75 17.11 -5.65
CA PRO A 63 -14.21 17.07 -5.57
C PRO A 63 -14.79 15.67 -5.35
N LEU A 64 -13.96 14.62 -5.34
CA LEU A 64 -14.43 13.25 -5.21
C LEU A 64 -14.94 12.95 -3.78
N PRO A 65 -15.94 12.06 -3.63
CA PRO A 65 -16.37 11.58 -2.32
C PRO A 65 -15.19 11.04 -1.51
N ARG A 66 -15.26 11.19 -0.17
CA ARG A 66 -14.30 10.53 0.72
C ARG A 66 -14.50 9.02 0.60
N ASP A 67 -13.47 8.36 0.11
CA ASP A 67 -13.46 6.91 -0.05
C ASP A 67 -13.07 6.24 1.28
N SER A 68 -13.59 5.05 1.53
CA SER A 68 -13.18 4.25 2.69
C SER A 68 -11.72 3.85 2.54
N TYR A 69 -10.98 3.78 3.65
CA TYR A 69 -9.55 3.45 3.58
C TYR A 69 -9.29 2.08 2.95
N ILE A 70 -10.17 1.10 3.19
CA ILE A 70 -10.04 -0.28 2.70
C ILE A 70 -9.86 -0.37 1.18
N THR A 71 -10.31 0.62 0.41
CA THR A 71 -10.12 0.59 -1.05
C THR A 71 -8.67 0.65 -1.46
N HIS A 72 -7.79 1.25 -0.64
CA HIS A 72 -6.36 1.30 -0.92
C HIS A 72 -5.67 -0.07 -0.89
N PRO A 73 -5.67 -0.81 0.24
CA PRO A 73 -5.03 -2.12 0.28
C PRO A 73 -5.67 -3.11 -0.71
N LEU A 74 -7.00 -3.08 -0.89
CA LEU A 74 -7.66 -3.96 -1.87
C LEU A 74 -7.26 -3.65 -3.31
N ARG A 75 -7.19 -2.35 -3.68
CA ARG A 75 -6.69 -1.92 -4.99
C ARG A 75 -5.22 -2.29 -5.16
N GLY A 76 -4.42 -2.18 -4.11
CA GLY A 76 -3.02 -2.59 -4.08
C GLY A 76 -2.82 -4.08 -4.38
N ALA A 77 -3.56 -4.94 -3.70
CA ALA A 77 -3.51 -6.39 -3.91
C ALA A 77 -4.03 -6.80 -5.29
N LEU A 78 -5.15 -6.23 -5.74
CA LEU A 78 -5.70 -6.54 -7.06
C LEU A 78 -4.78 -6.05 -8.19
N ARG A 79 -4.09 -4.91 -8.00
CA ARG A 79 -3.05 -4.43 -8.92
C ARG A 79 -1.91 -5.43 -9.06
N LEU A 80 -1.37 -5.93 -7.94
CA LEU A 80 -0.33 -6.96 -7.97
C LEU A 80 -0.79 -8.20 -8.75
N HIS A 81 -2.03 -8.65 -8.50
CA HIS A 81 -2.60 -9.75 -9.27
C HIS A 81 -2.70 -9.42 -10.77
N ARG A 82 -3.14 -8.21 -11.15
CA ARG A 82 -3.19 -7.77 -12.55
C ARG A 82 -1.81 -7.65 -13.19
N TRP A 83 -0.78 -7.34 -12.41
CA TRP A 83 0.62 -7.39 -12.85
C TRP A 83 1.18 -8.82 -12.98
N GLY A 84 0.37 -9.86 -12.73
CA GLY A 84 0.81 -11.24 -12.88
C GLY A 84 1.34 -11.88 -11.59
N VAL A 85 1.28 -11.20 -10.44
CA VAL A 85 1.65 -11.82 -9.15
C VAL A 85 0.63 -12.90 -8.79
N ARG A 86 1.12 -14.11 -8.53
CA ARG A 86 0.31 -15.28 -8.13
C ARG A 86 0.70 -15.84 -6.76
N ASP A 87 1.71 -15.24 -6.13
CA ASP A 87 2.15 -15.57 -4.77
C ASP A 87 1.09 -15.08 -3.77
N VAL A 88 0.41 -16.04 -3.13
CA VAL A 88 -0.70 -15.78 -2.21
C VAL A 88 -0.25 -14.98 -0.99
N ASP A 89 0.95 -15.22 -0.46
CA ASP A 89 1.42 -14.49 0.72
C ASP A 89 1.67 -13.02 0.38
N VAL A 90 2.14 -12.73 -0.84
CA VAL A 90 2.34 -11.35 -1.32
C VAL A 90 1.00 -10.64 -1.48
N LEU A 91 0.00 -11.31 -2.04
CA LEU A 91 -1.34 -10.74 -2.19
C LEU A 91 -2.01 -10.50 -0.83
N VAL A 92 -1.89 -11.44 0.10
CA VAL A 92 -2.40 -11.30 1.47
C VAL A 92 -1.65 -10.20 2.21
N ALA A 93 -0.32 -10.15 2.14
CA ALA A 93 0.48 -9.10 2.74
C ALA A 93 0.10 -7.71 2.17
N ALA A 94 -0.19 -7.60 0.88
CA ALA A 94 -0.67 -6.36 0.29
C ALA A 94 -2.04 -5.91 0.84
N VAL A 95 -2.95 -6.85 1.14
CA VAL A 95 -4.22 -6.52 1.82
C VAL A 95 -3.97 -6.05 3.26
N LEU A 96 -2.96 -6.59 3.94
CA LEU A 96 -2.68 -6.36 5.35
C LEU A 96 -1.63 -5.28 5.64
N HIS A 97 -0.98 -4.72 4.61
CA HIS A 97 0.26 -3.96 4.78
C HIS A 97 0.14 -2.75 5.71
N ASP A 98 -1.02 -2.07 5.73
CA ASP A 98 -1.30 -0.94 6.60
C ASP A 98 -2.06 -1.32 7.89
N VAL A 99 -2.53 -2.57 8.01
CA VAL A 99 -3.30 -2.98 9.19
C VAL A 99 -2.44 -2.91 10.44
N VAL A 100 -1.21 -3.43 10.36
CA VAL A 100 -0.27 -3.41 11.49
C VAL A 100 0.23 -2.00 11.77
N GLU A 101 0.44 -1.19 10.72
CA GLU A 101 0.97 0.17 10.85
C GLU A 101 -0.05 1.15 11.44
N ASP A 102 -1.30 1.12 10.94
CA ASP A 102 -2.29 2.17 11.19
C ASP A 102 -3.50 1.67 12.00
N ALA A 103 -3.68 0.36 12.18
CA ALA A 103 -4.87 -0.22 12.81
C ALA A 103 -4.57 -1.41 13.75
N ALA A 104 -3.34 -1.51 14.28
CA ALA A 104 -2.98 -2.56 15.22
C ALA A 104 -3.84 -2.56 16.50
N PRO A 105 -4.18 -1.41 17.13
CA PRO A 105 -5.08 -1.39 18.28
C PRO A 105 -6.45 -2.01 17.99
N ASP A 106 -7.09 -1.61 16.88
CA ASP A 106 -8.37 -2.16 16.43
C ASP A 106 -8.31 -3.67 16.16
N LEU A 107 -7.18 -4.13 15.61
CA LEU A 107 -6.97 -5.55 15.36
C LEU A 107 -6.84 -6.35 16.66
N LEU A 108 -6.09 -5.83 17.63
CA LEU A 108 -5.92 -6.48 18.94
C LEU A 108 -7.24 -6.51 19.72
N ASP A 109 -8.00 -5.42 19.70
CA ASP A 109 -9.32 -5.34 20.34
C ASP A 109 -10.30 -6.38 19.75
N LEU A 110 -10.36 -6.50 18.42
CA LEU A 110 -11.19 -7.50 17.72
C LEU A 110 -10.99 -8.92 18.24
N VAL A 111 -9.73 -9.29 18.54
CA VAL A 111 -9.38 -10.64 18.99
C VAL A 111 -9.29 -10.77 20.51
N GLY A 112 -9.66 -9.71 21.26
CA GLY A 112 -9.64 -9.69 22.71
C GLY A 112 -8.23 -9.73 23.32
N LEU A 113 -7.23 -9.22 22.61
CA LEU A 113 -5.86 -9.08 23.11
C LEU A 113 -5.64 -7.72 23.78
N PRO A 114 -4.69 -7.62 24.72
CA PRO A 114 -4.37 -6.34 25.35
C PRO A 114 -3.95 -5.29 24.34
N VAL A 115 -4.63 -4.14 24.35
CA VAL A 115 -4.27 -2.96 23.58
C VAL A 115 -3.35 -2.09 24.46
N PRO A 116 -2.10 -1.80 24.04
CA PRO A 116 -1.23 -0.87 24.75
C PRO A 116 -1.90 0.51 24.88
N ALA A 117 -1.64 1.21 25.98
CA ALA A 117 -2.25 2.52 26.19
C ALA A 117 -1.67 3.56 25.21
N ASP A 118 -2.52 4.48 24.74
CA ASP A 118 -2.16 5.50 23.74
C ASP A 118 -1.10 6.50 24.23
N ASP A 119 -0.94 6.64 25.55
CA ASP A 119 -0.01 7.56 26.21
C ASP A 119 1.39 6.97 26.46
N ASP A 120 1.59 5.67 26.24
CA ASP A 120 2.89 5.02 26.39
C ASP A 120 3.80 5.32 25.19
N GLU A 121 4.99 5.85 25.48
CA GLU A 121 6.04 6.05 24.48
C GLU A 121 6.46 4.67 23.91
N GLY A 122 6.04 4.39 22.68
CA GLY A 122 6.26 3.10 22.02
C GLY A 122 5.06 2.15 22.03
N GLY A 123 3.90 2.56 22.59
CA GLY A 123 2.66 1.76 22.59
C GLY A 123 2.25 1.30 21.20
N ALA A 124 2.32 2.17 20.19
CA ALA A 124 2.05 1.82 18.80
C ALA A 124 2.99 0.73 18.24
N ALA A 125 4.28 0.80 18.56
CA ALA A 125 5.25 -0.22 18.14
C ALA A 125 5.00 -1.56 18.84
N GLN A 126 4.63 -1.54 20.12
CA GLN A 126 4.25 -2.73 20.86
C GLN A 126 2.95 -3.36 20.34
N ALA A 127 1.97 -2.52 19.97
CA ALA A 127 0.72 -2.95 19.36
C ALA A 127 1.00 -3.62 18.02
N ALA A 128 1.81 -2.99 17.15
CA ALA A 128 2.21 -3.54 15.87
C ALA A 128 2.93 -4.89 16.01
N ALA A 129 3.91 -4.99 16.91
CA ALA A 129 4.63 -6.23 17.18
C ALA A 129 3.71 -7.35 17.69
N SER A 130 2.74 -7.02 18.54
CA SER A 130 1.77 -7.99 19.06
C SER A 130 0.76 -8.41 18.00
N ALA A 131 0.28 -7.47 17.18
CA ALA A 131 -0.58 -7.77 16.03
C ALA A 131 0.10 -8.73 15.05
N LEU A 132 1.38 -8.49 14.73
CA LEU A 132 2.18 -9.39 13.88
C LEU A 132 2.32 -10.78 14.49
N ARG A 133 2.78 -10.85 15.75
CA ARG A 133 3.11 -12.11 16.44
C ARG A 133 1.88 -12.94 16.78
N ASP A 134 0.84 -12.30 17.29
CA ASP A 134 -0.29 -12.98 17.94
C ASP A 134 -1.52 -13.07 17.03
N VAL A 135 -1.57 -12.31 15.93
CA VAL A 135 -2.71 -12.31 14.99
C VAL A 135 -2.29 -12.67 13.57
N VAL A 136 -1.38 -11.91 12.95
CA VAL A 136 -1.02 -12.11 11.54
C VAL A 136 -0.29 -13.44 11.32
N ALA A 137 0.77 -13.72 12.09
CA ALA A 137 1.55 -14.94 11.93
C ALA A 137 0.73 -16.23 12.17
N PRO A 138 -0.14 -16.33 13.21
CA PRO A 138 -0.98 -17.50 13.40
C PRO A 138 -2.08 -17.67 12.34
N ALA A 139 -2.65 -16.57 11.82
CA ALA A 139 -3.77 -16.63 10.88
C ALA A 139 -3.35 -16.80 9.41
N PHE A 140 -2.17 -16.31 9.04
CA PHE A 140 -1.70 -16.22 7.65
C PHE A 140 -0.29 -16.79 7.44
N GLY A 141 0.43 -17.14 8.50
CA GLY A 141 1.77 -17.73 8.43
C GLY A 141 2.90 -16.72 8.62
N ALA A 142 4.08 -17.25 8.98
CA ALA A 142 5.26 -16.45 9.31
C ALA A 142 5.77 -15.62 8.12
N ARG A 143 5.61 -16.10 6.89
CA ARG A 143 6.04 -15.38 5.69
C ARG A 143 5.21 -14.12 5.45
N VAL A 144 3.88 -14.21 5.57
CA VAL A 144 3.00 -13.02 5.49
C VAL A 144 3.37 -12.01 6.57
N ALA A 145 3.56 -12.47 7.81
CA ALA A 145 3.94 -11.59 8.91
C ALA A 145 5.28 -10.88 8.64
N ALA A 146 6.30 -11.60 8.15
CA ALA A 146 7.59 -11.01 7.81
C ALA A 146 7.49 -9.96 6.69
N VAL A 147 6.68 -10.21 5.66
CA VAL A 147 6.47 -9.23 4.58
C VAL A 147 5.73 -8.00 5.12
N VAL A 148 4.67 -8.18 5.91
CA VAL A 148 3.91 -7.07 6.52
C VAL A 148 4.80 -6.25 7.45
N GLU A 149 5.64 -6.89 8.26
CA GLU A 149 6.63 -6.22 9.12
C GLU A 149 7.60 -5.38 8.29
N ALA A 150 8.20 -5.97 7.24
CA ALA A 150 9.16 -5.28 6.39
C ALA A 150 8.57 -4.02 5.72
N VAL A 151 7.30 -4.09 5.32
CA VAL A 151 6.61 -2.97 4.66
C VAL A 151 5.88 -2.03 5.63
N SER A 152 5.91 -2.28 6.92
CA SER A 152 5.40 -1.36 7.94
C SER A 152 6.48 -0.33 8.32
N ASN A 153 6.07 0.84 8.80
CA ASN A 153 7.03 1.81 9.36
C ASN A 153 7.85 1.20 10.50
N PRO A 154 9.14 1.59 10.64
CA PRO A 154 10.00 1.03 11.67
C PRO A 154 9.47 1.39 13.07
N PRO A 155 9.56 0.45 14.04
CA PRO A 155 9.21 0.74 15.43
C PRO A 155 10.19 1.75 16.03
N GLY A 156 9.71 2.55 16.98
CA GLY A 156 10.56 3.44 17.79
C GLY A 156 10.25 4.94 17.64
N PRO A 157 11.04 5.79 18.30
CA PRO A 157 10.79 7.23 18.35
C PRO A 157 10.93 7.85 16.96
N ARG A 158 9.89 8.58 16.52
CA ARG A 158 9.96 9.34 15.28
C ARG A 158 10.88 10.54 15.50
N PRO A 159 11.89 10.77 14.63
CA PRO A 159 12.71 11.97 14.70
C PRO A 159 11.84 13.24 14.71
N GLU A 160 12.15 14.19 15.59
CA GLU A 160 11.46 15.48 15.68
C GLU A 160 11.65 16.30 14.40
N ASP A 161 12.87 16.28 13.84
CA ASP A 161 13.20 16.95 12.59
C ASP A 161 12.49 16.27 11.39
N PRO A 162 11.63 17.00 10.64
CA PRO A 162 10.92 16.44 9.49
C PRO A 162 11.85 15.87 8.41
N GLU A 163 13.04 16.44 8.23
CA GLU A 163 14.01 15.95 7.24
C GLU A 163 14.68 14.65 7.72
N ALA A 164 15.10 14.57 8.98
CA ALA A 164 15.56 13.33 9.60
C ALA A 164 14.51 12.23 9.53
N ARG A 165 13.23 12.55 9.78
CA ARG A 165 12.12 11.59 9.64
C ARG A 165 11.97 11.08 8.21
N ARG A 166 12.08 11.96 7.20
CA ARG A 166 12.06 11.55 5.79
C ARG A 166 13.24 10.65 5.43
N ARG A 167 14.45 10.98 5.90
CA ARG A 167 15.64 10.13 5.68
C ARG A 167 15.48 8.76 6.32
N ALA A 168 15.07 8.69 7.58
CA ALA A 168 14.85 7.42 8.28
C ALA A 168 13.79 6.55 7.59
N TYR A 169 12.66 7.14 7.18
CA TYR A 169 11.65 6.45 6.39
C TYR A 169 12.20 5.93 5.06
N ARG A 170 12.94 6.77 4.33
CA ARG A 170 13.56 6.38 3.07
C ARG A 170 14.51 5.21 3.27
N ASP A 171 15.44 5.32 4.20
CA ASP A 171 16.47 4.31 4.42
C ASP A 171 15.85 2.98 4.86
N HIS A 172 14.80 3.01 5.70
CA HIS A 172 14.00 1.84 6.04
C HIS A 172 13.35 1.18 4.81
N VAL A 173 12.63 1.95 3.99
CA VAL A 173 11.99 1.39 2.78
C VAL A 173 13.03 0.78 1.85
N LEU A 174 14.17 1.45 1.64
CA LEU A 174 15.23 0.94 0.76
C LEU A 174 15.89 -0.32 1.30
N GLU A 175 16.01 -0.46 2.61
CA GLU A 175 16.51 -1.69 3.22
C GLU A 175 15.47 -2.81 3.10
N ALA A 176 14.20 -2.53 3.40
CA ALA A 176 13.12 -3.50 3.35
C ALA A 176 12.92 -4.12 1.96
N VAL A 177 13.08 -3.34 0.89
CA VAL A 177 12.91 -3.84 -0.48
C VAL A 177 14.17 -4.48 -1.06
N ARG A 178 15.34 -4.29 -0.44
CA ARG A 178 16.62 -4.74 -0.99
C ARG A 178 16.73 -6.26 -0.92
N GLY A 179 16.66 -6.90 -2.08
CA GLY A 179 16.77 -8.36 -2.19
C GLY A 179 15.56 -9.14 -1.68
N ASP A 180 14.49 -8.47 -1.25
CA ASP A 180 13.21 -9.08 -0.90
C ASP A 180 12.16 -8.73 -1.96
N ALA A 181 11.90 -9.68 -2.87
CA ALA A 181 10.94 -9.49 -3.95
C ALA A 181 9.50 -9.28 -3.44
N ALA A 182 9.13 -9.85 -2.30
CA ALA A 182 7.78 -9.72 -1.75
C ALA A 182 7.55 -8.32 -1.18
N ALA A 183 8.48 -7.84 -0.35
CA ALA A 183 8.44 -6.47 0.17
C ALA A 183 8.53 -5.43 -0.95
N LEU A 184 9.39 -5.67 -1.96
CA LEU A 184 9.51 -4.81 -3.14
C LEU A 184 8.19 -4.70 -3.90
N LEU A 185 7.49 -5.81 -4.16
CA LEU A 185 6.21 -5.80 -4.87
C LEU A 185 5.15 -5.02 -4.08
N VAL A 186 4.98 -5.33 -2.79
CA VAL A 186 3.99 -4.65 -1.94
C VAL A 186 4.26 -3.16 -1.88
N LYS A 187 5.51 -2.74 -1.62
CA LYS A 187 5.86 -1.32 -1.59
C LYS A 187 5.78 -0.63 -2.94
N THR A 188 6.04 -1.34 -4.03
CA THR A 188 5.84 -0.79 -5.38
C THR A 188 4.36 -0.49 -5.62
N SER A 189 3.45 -1.40 -5.26
CA SER A 189 2.00 -1.19 -5.44
C SER A 189 1.47 -0.06 -4.55
N ASP A 190 1.91 0.01 -3.29
CA ASP A 190 1.62 1.10 -2.36
C ASP A 190 2.10 2.45 -2.94
N LEU A 191 3.38 2.54 -3.32
CA LEU A 191 3.98 3.74 -3.89
C LEU A 191 3.27 4.17 -5.18
N TYR A 192 2.91 3.23 -6.06
CA TYR A 192 2.16 3.51 -7.27
C TYR A 192 0.79 4.16 -6.96
N ASP A 193 0.04 3.64 -5.98
CA ASP A 193 -1.26 4.22 -5.59
C ASP A 193 -1.09 5.62 -4.98
N ASN A 194 -0.12 5.77 -4.09
CA ASN A 194 0.05 6.96 -3.28
C ASN A 194 0.72 8.11 -4.06
N ALA A 195 1.81 7.83 -4.78
CA ALA A 195 2.50 8.81 -5.60
C ALA A 195 1.71 9.12 -6.88
N GLY A 196 1.19 8.08 -7.54
CA GLY A 196 0.44 8.21 -8.79
C GLY A 196 -0.84 9.03 -8.63
N SER A 197 -1.46 9.06 -7.45
CA SER A 197 -2.68 9.86 -7.23
C SER A 197 -2.44 11.35 -6.94
N LEU A 198 -1.21 11.78 -6.60
CA LEU A 198 -0.95 13.14 -6.11
C LEU A 198 -1.30 14.27 -7.09
N HIS A 199 -1.12 14.04 -8.40
CA HIS A 199 -1.38 15.06 -9.41
C HIS A 199 -2.85 15.53 -9.44
N HIS A 200 -3.79 14.66 -9.03
CA HIS A 200 -5.21 15.03 -8.91
C HIS A 200 -5.51 16.02 -7.78
N HIS A 201 -4.58 16.22 -6.84
CA HIS A 201 -4.78 17.05 -5.66
C HIS A 201 -4.06 18.40 -5.72
N ALA A 202 -3.19 18.62 -6.72
CA ALA A 202 -2.26 19.74 -6.75
C ALA A 202 -2.95 21.12 -6.74
N GLY A 203 -4.16 21.22 -7.31
CA GLY A 203 -4.93 22.47 -7.36
C GLY A 203 -5.62 22.86 -6.04
N GLU A 204 -5.96 21.90 -5.18
CA GLU A 204 -6.78 22.16 -3.98
C GLU A 204 -5.98 22.12 -2.67
N HIS A 205 -4.94 21.29 -2.61
CA HIS A 205 -4.13 21.09 -1.40
C HIS A 205 -2.62 21.13 -1.70
N PRO A 206 -2.10 22.24 -2.25
CA PRO A 206 -0.73 22.32 -2.78
C PRO A 206 0.35 22.03 -1.74
N GLU A 207 0.17 22.45 -0.48
CA GLU A 207 1.12 22.17 0.61
C GLU A 207 1.19 20.70 0.98
N GLN A 208 0.02 20.04 1.10
CA GLN A 208 -0.05 18.61 1.36
C GLN A 208 0.57 17.81 0.21
N VAL A 209 0.27 18.20 -1.03
CA VAL A 209 0.82 17.56 -2.23
C VAL A 209 2.34 17.69 -2.26
N ARG A 210 2.89 18.89 -2.00
CA ARG A 210 4.35 19.08 -1.89
C ARG A 210 4.97 18.19 -0.81
N ARG A 211 4.37 18.15 0.38
CA ARG A 211 4.86 17.33 1.50
C ARG A 211 4.91 15.86 1.14
N LEU A 212 3.87 15.36 0.44
CA LEU A 212 3.81 13.97 0.00
C LEU A 212 4.76 13.71 -1.19
N ALA A 213 4.88 14.64 -2.14
CA ALA A 213 5.85 14.53 -3.22
C ALA A 213 7.29 14.44 -2.67
N ALA A 214 7.64 15.25 -1.67
CA ALA A 214 8.94 15.19 -0.99
C ALA A 214 9.14 13.89 -0.19
N LYS A 215 8.06 13.20 0.20
CA LYS A 215 8.11 11.88 0.84
C LYS A 215 8.36 10.77 -0.19
N TYR A 216 7.68 10.81 -1.33
CA TYR A 216 7.65 9.69 -2.29
C TYR A 216 8.67 9.77 -3.42
N ALA A 217 8.98 10.97 -3.94
CA ALA A 217 9.91 11.13 -5.07
C ALA A 217 11.28 10.46 -4.82
N PRO A 218 11.91 10.57 -3.63
CA PRO A 218 13.20 9.94 -3.37
C PRO A 218 13.19 8.40 -3.36
N LEU A 219 12.02 7.76 -3.37
CA LEU A 219 11.87 6.31 -3.38
C LEU A 219 11.75 5.73 -4.79
N LEU A 220 11.19 6.50 -5.74
CA LEU A 220 10.79 5.98 -7.04
C LEU A 220 11.96 5.44 -7.84
N ARG A 221 13.07 6.17 -7.91
CA ARG A 221 14.27 5.71 -8.62
C ARG A 221 14.90 4.46 -8.01
N PRO A 222 15.24 4.41 -6.70
CA PRO A 222 15.78 3.19 -6.11
C PRO A 222 14.86 1.97 -6.26
N VAL A 223 13.55 2.13 -6.07
CA VAL A 223 12.57 1.05 -6.26
C VAL A 223 12.55 0.59 -7.71
N ARG A 224 12.59 1.52 -8.68
CA ARG A 224 12.65 1.22 -10.12
C ARG A 224 13.94 0.48 -10.50
N GLU A 225 15.08 0.90 -9.96
CA GLU A 225 16.37 0.23 -10.16
C GLU A 225 16.36 -1.19 -9.58
N GLU A 226 15.77 -1.37 -8.40
CA GLU A 226 15.63 -2.68 -7.76
C GLU A 226 14.67 -3.61 -8.51
N LEU A 227 13.54 -3.11 -9.02
CA LEU A 227 12.63 -3.86 -9.90
C LEU A 227 13.33 -4.32 -11.18
N ALA A 228 14.13 -3.46 -11.81
CA ALA A 228 14.89 -3.81 -13.01
C ALA A 228 15.98 -4.87 -12.74
N ARG A 229 16.49 -4.91 -11.51
CA ARG A 229 17.50 -5.88 -11.06
C ARG A 229 16.89 -7.24 -10.68
N VAL A 230 15.81 -7.24 -9.90
CA VAL A 230 15.16 -8.44 -9.36
C VAL A 230 14.21 -9.07 -10.38
N ARG A 231 13.54 -8.26 -11.19
CA ARG A 231 12.59 -8.65 -12.24
C ARG A 231 11.50 -9.64 -11.77
N PRO A 232 10.72 -9.32 -10.73
CA PRO A 232 9.76 -10.25 -10.13
C PRO A 232 8.44 -10.40 -10.90
N LEU A 233 8.33 -9.80 -12.09
CA LEU A 233 7.10 -9.68 -12.88
C LEU A 233 7.32 -10.19 -14.32
N PRO A 234 6.25 -10.54 -15.06
CA PRO A 234 6.34 -10.76 -16.51
C PRO A 234 7.02 -9.58 -17.22
N GLU A 235 7.77 -9.89 -18.28
CA GLU A 235 8.65 -8.92 -18.96
C GLU A 235 7.89 -7.68 -19.47
N ASP A 236 6.78 -7.90 -20.16
CA ASP A 236 5.90 -6.86 -20.71
C ASP A 236 5.32 -5.97 -19.61
N VAL A 237 4.83 -6.57 -18.53
CA VAL A 237 4.31 -5.85 -17.37
C VAL A 237 5.40 -5.04 -16.68
N LEU A 238 6.60 -5.61 -16.54
CA LEU A 238 7.72 -4.94 -15.90
C LEU A 238 8.16 -3.71 -16.71
N GLU A 239 8.27 -3.82 -18.03
CA GLU A 239 8.63 -2.69 -18.89
C GLU A 239 7.61 -1.53 -18.81
N GLU A 240 6.31 -1.86 -18.83
CA GLU A 240 5.24 -0.88 -18.64
C GLU A 240 5.33 -0.22 -17.27
N LEU A 241 5.46 -1.01 -16.20
CA LEU A 241 5.57 -0.51 -14.83
C LEU A 241 6.79 0.40 -14.62
N LEU A 242 7.96 0.03 -15.16
CA LEU A 242 9.16 0.86 -15.08
C LEU A 242 8.99 2.20 -15.81
N THR A 243 8.21 2.21 -16.89
CA THR A 243 7.85 3.42 -17.64
C THR A 243 6.90 4.30 -16.84
N ASP A 244 5.84 3.72 -16.28
CA ASP A 244 4.88 4.43 -15.43
C ASP A 244 5.55 5.06 -14.21
N LEU A 245 6.37 4.30 -13.49
CA LEU A 245 7.07 4.79 -12.29
C LEU A 245 8.02 5.94 -12.62
N ARG A 246 8.65 5.93 -13.80
CA ARG A 246 9.46 7.06 -14.29
C ARG A 246 8.59 8.28 -14.56
N GLY A 247 7.43 8.12 -15.20
CA GLY A 247 6.50 9.23 -15.42
C GLY A 247 5.99 9.84 -14.11
N ILE A 248 5.71 9.01 -13.10
CA ILE A 248 5.37 9.47 -11.75
C ILE A 248 6.55 10.23 -11.12
N GLU A 249 7.76 9.70 -11.22
CA GLU A 249 9.01 10.33 -10.72
C GLU A 249 9.17 11.74 -11.29
N GLU A 250 9.16 11.86 -12.62
CA GLU A 250 9.28 13.14 -13.33
C GLU A 250 8.16 14.12 -12.94
N GLY A 251 6.92 13.64 -12.81
CA GLY A 251 5.78 14.45 -12.38
C GLY A 251 5.94 15.00 -10.96
N LEU A 252 6.45 14.20 -10.01
CA LEU A 252 6.71 14.66 -8.65
C LEU A 252 7.88 15.65 -8.60
N GLU A 253 8.94 15.44 -9.36
CA GLU A 253 10.09 16.35 -9.43
C GLU A 253 9.68 17.72 -10.00
N GLN A 254 8.80 17.76 -11.00
CA GLN A 254 8.24 19.00 -11.54
C GLN A 254 7.41 19.76 -10.49
N LEU A 255 6.57 19.05 -9.72
CA LEU A 255 5.78 19.65 -8.63
C LEU A 255 6.68 20.28 -7.55
N LEU A 256 7.79 19.62 -7.21
CA LEU A 256 8.75 20.13 -6.25
C LEU A 256 9.53 21.34 -6.79
N SER A 257 9.89 21.32 -8.08
CA SER A 257 10.67 22.38 -8.73
C SER A 257 9.86 23.67 -9.00
N ALA A 258 8.59 23.55 -9.37
CA ALA A 258 7.71 24.68 -9.67
C ALA A 258 7.43 25.59 -8.46
N SER A 259 7.70 25.10 -7.25
CA SER A 259 7.47 25.85 -6.01
C SER A 259 8.67 26.72 -5.61
N SER A 260 9.87 26.40 -6.09
CA SER A 260 11.12 27.12 -5.83
C SER A 260 11.23 28.45 -6.58
N THR A 261 10.40 28.67 -7.61
CA THR A 261 10.41 29.86 -8.48
C THR A 261 9.40 30.94 -8.06
N SER A 262 8.61 30.71 -7.01
CA SER A 262 7.59 31.65 -6.49
C SER A 262 8.06 32.51 -5.30
N GLY A 263 9.29 33.02 -5.35
CA GLY A 263 9.76 34.07 -4.42
C GLY A 263 9.07 35.41 -4.68
N PRO A 264 8.91 36.30 -3.66
CA PRO A 264 8.14 37.52 -3.83
C PRO A 264 8.73 38.42 -4.91
N PRO A 265 7.90 39.12 -5.71
CA PRO A 265 8.40 40.11 -6.65
C PRO A 265 9.12 41.22 -5.87
N ARG A 266 10.33 41.57 -6.35
CA ARG A 266 11.07 42.74 -5.88
C ARG A 266 10.38 44.03 -6.27
#